data_AF-A0A7V0T6A9-F1
#
_entry.id   AF-A0A7V0T6A9-F1
#
_cell.length_a   1.000
_cell.length_b   1.000
_cell.length_c   1.000
_cell.angle_alpha   90.00
_cell.angle_beta   90.00
_cell.angle_gamma   90.00
#
_symmetry.space_group_name_H-M   'P 1'
#
loop_
_entity.id
_entity.type
_entity.pdbx_description
1 polymer ?
#
loop_
_entity_poly.entity_id
_entity_poly.type
_entity_poly.pdbx_seq_one_letter_code
_entity_poly.pdbx_strand_id
1 'polypeptide(L)'
;MSLLAIVKRALGANAPVAAGPWRPTAIGPRFDWLGHDRIIIRTGPLTGAEFRVVTEIEPDRAAVHLHDGEDRVGQCLLERRPPVVELWDVGVRPKFRRGGLCAVMTWLAFRALLAAQRQAGFRIRMITSVRPDEETLIQNIGICIVANRLGMTGDYDPDRLLAGRNFVAADIIPARDDSPAGLKLTIREYPLLLIAVALDPDTRRPATSFRLYQQLEKDPALVRDWARRGLLVVSNGDYSLRAGGVERFVNALALDADEAADFRRRILPLS
;
A
#
# COMPACT_ATOMS: atom_id res chain seq x y z
N MET A 1 -1.07 20.20 17.06
CA MET A 1 -1.48 18.92 17.69
C MET A 1 -0.71 17.81 16.98
N SER A 2 0.05 16.96 17.67
CA SER A 2 0.86 15.93 16.99
C SER A 2 0.00 14.77 16.49
N LEU A 3 0.49 14.03 15.48
CA LEU A 3 -0.16 12.92 14.80
C LEU A 3 -0.40 11.83 15.85
N LEU A 4 0.61 11.68 16.69
CA LEU A 4 0.63 10.88 17.90
C LEU A 4 -0.47 11.26 18.90
N ALA A 5 -0.76 12.55 19.13
CA ALA A 5 -1.83 12.97 20.03
C ALA A 5 -3.22 12.67 19.46
N ILE A 6 -3.38 12.76 18.14
CA ILE A 6 -4.60 12.40 17.41
C ILE A 6 -4.81 10.87 17.42
N VAL A 7 -3.75 10.10 17.17
CA VAL A 7 -3.74 8.63 17.27
C VAL A 7 -4.03 8.17 18.71
N LYS A 8 -3.46 8.84 19.72
CA LYS A 8 -3.73 8.54 21.14
C LYS A 8 -5.16 8.86 21.58
N ARG A 9 -5.77 9.93 21.08
CA ARG A 9 -7.16 10.28 21.41
C ARG A 9 -8.15 9.23 20.89
N ALA A 10 -7.80 8.55 19.80
CA ALA A 10 -8.56 7.43 19.25
C ALA A 10 -8.30 6.09 19.97
N LEU A 11 -7.29 5.99 20.83
CA LEU A 11 -6.88 4.76 21.53
C LEU A 11 -7.46 4.65 22.96
N GLY A 12 -8.49 5.44 23.29
CA GLY A 12 -9.02 5.57 24.64
C GLY A 12 -10.49 5.19 24.78
N ALA A 13 -10.90 3.97 24.43
CA ALA A 13 -12.07 3.30 25.00
C ALA A 13 -12.16 1.86 24.50
N ASN A 14 -11.87 0.89 25.38
CA ASN A 14 -12.45 -0.44 25.26
C ASN A 14 -13.89 -0.36 25.80
N ALA A 15 -14.89 -0.38 24.93
CA ALA A 15 -16.30 -0.57 25.31
C ALA A 15 -17.02 -1.43 24.25
N PRO A 16 -18.07 -2.21 24.60
CA PRO A 16 -18.59 -3.27 23.73
C PRO A 16 -19.75 -2.84 22.80
N VAL A 17 -19.57 -3.20 21.52
CA VAL A 17 -20.49 -3.76 20.48
C VAL A 17 -21.92 -3.23 20.27
N ALA A 18 -22.20 -2.71 19.04
CA ALA A 18 -23.12 -3.25 17.97
C ALA A 18 -23.42 -2.13 16.91
N ALA A 19 -23.62 -2.31 15.60
CA ALA A 19 -23.67 -3.45 14.67
C ALA A 19 -23.32 -2.99 13.24
N GLY A 20 -22.51 -3.79 12.56
CA GLY A 20 -22.06 -3.70 11.17
C GLY A 20 -20.86 -4.63 11.05
N PRO A 21 -20.68 -5.43 9.98
CA PRO A 21 -19.65 -6.46 9.98
C PRO A 21 -18.29 -5.81 9.67
N TRP A 22 -17.75 -5.03 10.61
CA TRP A 22 -16.33 -4.73 10.61
C TRP A 22 -15.59 -6.07 10.67
N ARG A 23 -14.76 -6.31 9.64
CA ARG A 23 -14.03 -7.56 9.45
C ARG A 23 -12.56 -7.21 9.36
N PRO A 24 -11.82 -7.18 10.48
CA PRO A 24 -10.45 -6.70 10.49
C PRO A 24 -9.59 -7.46 9.47
N THR A 25 -8.83 -6.71 8.67
CA THR A 25 -7.90 -7.27 7.69
C THR A 25 -6.50 -6.76 7.92
N ALA A 26 -5.51 -7.65 7.99
CA ALA A 26 -4.12 -7.24 8.06
C ALA A 26 -3.60 -6.82 6.68
N ILE A 27 -2.93 -5.67 6.60
CA ILE A 27 -2.22 -5.22 5.38
C ILE A 27 -0.71 -5.47 5.45
N GLY A 28 -0.19 -5.81 6.64
CA GLY A 28 1.22 -5.98 6.95
C GLY A 28 1.42 -6.87 8.17
N PRO A 29 2.61 -6.82 8.80
CA PRO A 29 2.86 -7.53 10.05
C PRO A 29 2.02 -6.96 11.19
N ARG A 30 1.69 -7.79 12.17
CA ARG A 30 1.21 -7.33 13.46
C ARG A 30 2.35 -6.67 14.24
N PHE A 31 2.01 -5.65 15.02
CA PHE A 31 2.94 -4.95 15.89
C PHE A 31 2.19 -4.45 17.12
N ASP A 32 2.91 -4.25 18.22
CA ASP A 32 2.38 -3.63 19.44
C ASP A 32 3.14 -2.35 19.75
N TRP A 33 2.51 -1.44 20.49
CA TRP A 33 3.18 -0.26 21.04
C TRP A 33 3.97 -0.60 22.31
N LEU A 34 5.19 -0.11 22.37
CA LEU A 34 6.04 -0.10 23.56
C LEU A 34 6.11 1.33 24.09
N GLY A 35 5.16 1.71 24.92
CA GLY A 35 5.04 3.09 25.39
C GLY A 35 4.48 4.02 24.31
N HIS A 36 5.08 5.21 24.15
CA HIS A 36 4.46 6.30 23.39
C HIS A 36 5.02 6.52 21.99
N ASP A 37 6.25 6.11 21.73
CA ASP A 37 6.98 6.39 20.50
C ASP A 37 7.68 5.14 19.95
N ARG A 38 7.45 3.95 20.50
CA ARG A 38 8.08 2.71 20.02
C ARG A 38 7.05 1.66 19.68
N ILE A 39 7.41 0.81 18.73
CA ILE A 39 6.67 -0.38 18.35
C ILE A 39 7.57 -1.60 18.36
N ILE A 40 6.98 -2.78 18.58
CA ILE A 40 7.64 -4.07 18.41
C ILE A 40 6.88 -4.91 17.38
N ILE A 41 7.59 -5.48 16.41
CA ILE A 41 7.00 -6.32 15.38
C ILE A 41 6.73 -7.71 15.96
N ARG A 42 5.53 -8.26 15.70
CA ARG A 42 5.06 -9.54 16.25
C ARG A 42 4.99 -10.69 15.25
N THR A 43 4.98 -10.38 13.96
CA THR A 43 4.86 -11.39 12.92
C THR A 43 5.72 -11.05 11.71
N GLY A 44 6.23 -12.06 11.02
CA GLY A 44 7.01 -11.90 9.79
C GLY A 44 8.51 -11.78 10.05
N PRO A 45 9.29 -11.40 9.03
CA PRO A 45 10.77 -11.49 9.07
C PRO A 45 11.45 -10.65 10.14
N LEU A 46 10.80 -9.59 10.62
CA LEU A 46 11.34 -8.68 11.63
C LEU A 46 10.75 -8.93 13.02
N THR A 47 10.18 -10.11 13.30
CA THR A 47 9.57 -10.41 14.61
C THR A 47 10.57 -10.18 15.74
N GLY A 48 10.15 -9.47 16.78
CA GLY A 48 10.98 -9.06 17.92
C GLY A 48 11.76 -7.77 17.70
N ALA A 49 11.86 -7.25 16.48
CA ALA A 49 12.53 -5.98 16.22
C ALA A 49 11.70 -4.80 16.75
N GLU A 50 12.38 -3.86 17.40
CA GLU A 50 11.81 -2.62 17.91
C GLU A 50 12.15 -1.45 17.00
N PHE A 51 11.20 -0.54 16.81
CA PHE A 51 11.41 0.69 16.06
C PHE A 51 10.82 1.88 16.79
N ARG A 52 11.54 2.99 16.81
CA ARG A 52 10.98 4.28 17.23
C ARG A 52 10.20 4.90 16.07
N VAL A 53 8.98 5.36 16.36
CA VAL A 53 8.08 6.07 15.46
C VAL A 53 8.19 7.57 15.74
N VAL A 54 8.67 8.32 14.75
CA VAL A 54 8.74 9.78 14.81
C VAL A 54 7.72 10.35 13.83
N THR A 55 6.94 11.34 14.28
CA THR A 55 5.93 11.99 13.44
C THR A 55 6.17 13.49 13.37
N GLU A 56 6.23 14.04 12.17
CA GLU A 56 6.38 15.47 11.91
C GLU A 56 5.08 15.99 11.28
N ILE A 57 4.58 17.15 11.72
CA ILE A 57 3.35 17.74 11.17
C ILE A 57 3.51 19.21 10.94
N GLU A 58 3.11 19.60 9.74
CA GLU A 58 2.92 20.96 9.26
C GLU A 58 1.45 21.13 8.81
N PRO A 59 0.98 22.34 8.50
CA PRO A 59 -0.41 22.57 8.11
C PRO A 59 -0.87 21.76 6.88
N ASP A 60 0.01 21.58 5.91
CA ASP A 60 -0.22 20.93 4.61
C ASP A 60 0.60 19.64 4.42
N ARG A 61 1.52 19.31 5.35
CA ARG A 61 2.42 18.17 5.24
C ARG A 61 2.52 17.40 6.53
N ALA A 62 2.81 16.11 6.43
CA ALA A 62 3.24 15.34 7.59
C ALA A 62 4.23 14.25 7.17
N ALA A 63 4.91 13.68 8.14
CA ALA A 63 5.75 12.52 7.92
C ALA A 63 5.60 11.51 9.05
N VAL A 64 5.70 10.23 8.70
CA VAL A 64 5.93 9.13 9.63
C VAL A 64 7.29 8.53 9.31
N HIS A 65 8.17 8.53 10.29
CA HIS A 65 9.50 7.96 10.21
C HIS A 65 9.64 6.78 11.17
N LEU A 66 10.31 5.73 10.72
CA LEU A 66 10.76 4.65 11.60
C LEU A 66 12.26 4.75 11.80
N HIS A 67 12.70 4.58 13.05
CA HIS A 67 14.09 4.58 13.44
C HIS A 67 14.48 3.27 14.14
N ASP A 68 15.66 2.77 13.83
CA ASP A 68 16.35 1.68 14.53
C ASP A 68 17.52 2.32 15.30
N GLY A 69 17.34 2.53 16.60
CA GLY A 69 18.19 3.44 17.38
C GLY A 69 18.10 4.88 16.85
N GLU A 70 19.25 5.47 16.51
CA GLU A 70 19.35 6.81 15.92
C GLU A 70 19.11 6.81 14.40
N ASP A 71 19.27 5.67 13.74
CA ASP A 71 19.19 5.56 12.29
C ASP A 71 17.75 5.63 11.80
N ARG A 72 17.44 6.59 10.93
CA ARG A 72 16.16 6.58 10.18
C ARG A 72 16.14 5.47 9.14
N VAL A 73 15.29 4.47 9.33
CA VAL A 73 15.21 3.26 8.50
C VAL A 73 14.07 3.26 7.50
N GLY A 74 13.05 4.08 7.74
CA GLY A 74 11.87 4.18 6.89
C GLY A 74 11.25 5.57 6.93
N GLN A 75 10.54 5.90 5.86
CA GLN A 75 9.76 7.12 5.77
C GLN A 75 8.46 6.89 4.99
N CYS A 76 7.46 7.68 5.34
CA CYS A 76 6.19 7.82 4.66
C CYS A 76 5.81 9.29 4.75
N LEU A 77 5.85 9.99 3.62
CA LEU A 77 5.52 11.40 3.57
C LEU A 77 4.05 11.58 3.18
N LEU A 78 3.49 12.66 3.67
CA LEU A 78 2.11 13.04 3.47
C LEU A 78 2.05 14.45 2.91
N GLU A 79 1.21 14.63 1.91
CA GLU A 79 0.77 15.95 1.46
C GLU A 79 -0.76 16.04 1.50
N ARG A 80 -1.26 17.10 2.13
CA ARG A 80 -2.69 17.40 2.24
C ARG A 80 -3.04 18.45 1.19
N ARG A 81 -3.75 18.04 0.15
CA ARG A 81 -4.27 18.91 -0.91
C ARG A 81 -5.79 18.76 -1.00
N PRO A 82 -6.56 19.41 -0.09
CA PRO A 82 -8.00 19.20 -0.01
C PRO A 82 -8.67 19.34 -1.39
N PRO A 83 -9.60 18.43 -1.74
CA PRO A 83 -10.19 17.39 -0.90
C PRO A 83 -9.38 16.09 -0.80
N VAL A 84 -8.17 16.02 -1.35
CA VAL A 84 -7.35 14.81 -1.44
C VAL A 84 -6.17 14.85 -0.47
N VAL A 85 -5.79 13.68 0.02
CA VAL A 85 -4.62 13.46 0.85
C VAL A 85 -3.77 12.39 0.20
N GLU A 86 -2.50 12.70 -0.01
CA GLU A 86 -1.58 11.89 -0.78
C GLU A 86 -0.43 11.42 0.11
N LEU A 87 -0.22 10.10 0.18
CA LEU A 87 1.05 9.55 0.66
C LEU A 87 2.04 9.50 -0.50
N TRP A 88 3.28 9.86 -0.24
CA TRP A 88 4.36 9.75 -1.21
C TRP A 88 5.69 9.40 -0.51
N ASP A 89 6.68 9.02 -1.31
CA ASP A 89 8.00 8.60 -0.83
C ASP A 89 7.94 7.55 0.30
N VAL A 90 7.06 6.56 0.12
CA VAL A 90 6.90 5.48 1.09
C VAL A 90 7.96 4.41 0.84
N GLY A 91 8.95 4.35 1.72
CA GLY A 91 10.11 3.48 1.50
C GLY A 91 10.87 3.14 2.77
N VAL A 92 11.65 2.07 2.68
CA VAL A 92 12.58 1.63 3.73
C VAL A 92 13.94 1.31 3.15
N ARG A 93 14.99 1.45 3.99
CA ARG A 93 16.36 1.08 3.63
C ARG A 93 16.42 -0.40 3.18
N PRO A 94 17.30 -0.76 2.24
CA PRO A 94 17.38 -2.11 1.65
C PRO A 94 17.31 -3.27 2.66
N LYS A 95 18.05 -3.18 3.77
CA LYS A 95 18.12 -4.22 4.81
C LYS A 95 16.78 -4.51 5.52
N PHE A 96 15.81 -3.60 5.46
CA PHE A 96 14.48 -3.76 6.07
C PHE A 96 13.35 -4.01 5.07
N ARG A 97 13.68 -4.07 3.77
CA ARG A 97 12.69 -4.41 2.74
C ARG A 97 12.09 -5.78 3.06
N ARG A 98 10.84 -5.99 2.65
CA ARG A 98 10.06 -7.23 2.90
C ARG A 98 9.75 -7.54 4.37
N GLY A 99 10.25 -6.74 5.30
CA GLY A 99 9.83 -6.78 6.70
C GLY A 99 8.43 -6.23 6.96
N GLY A 100 7.77 -5.68 5.94
CA GLY A 100 6.43 -5.12 6.03
C GLY A 100 6.33 -3.75 6.70
N LEU A 101 7.47 -3.09 6.96
CA LEU A 101 7.52 -1.78 7.59
C LEU A 101 6.80 -0.67 6.79
N CYS A 102 6.79 -0.74 5.44
CA CYS A 102 5.98 0.19 4.63
C CYS A 102 4.48 0.09 4.98
N ALA A 103 3.98 -1.12 5.24
CA ALA A 103 2.59 -1.32 5.62
C ALA A 103 2.30 -0.71 7.00
N VAL A 104 3.23 -0.85 7.95
CA VAL A 104 3.14 -0.25 9.28
C VAL A 104 3.09 1.28 9.19
N MET A 105 4.02 1.91 8.47
CA MET A 105 4.04 3.37 8.32
C MET A 105 2.79 3.89 7.60
N THR A 106 2.35 3.18 6.54
CA THR A 106 1.14 3.54 5.78
C THR A 106 -0.12 3.44 6.67
N TRP A 107 -0.22 2.40 7.50
CA TRP A 107 -1.30 2.23 8.46
C TRP A 107 -1.33 3.37 9.48
N LEU A 108 -0.16 3.70 10.06
CA LEU A 108 -0.02 4.79 11.04
C LEU A 108 -0.42 6.14 10.43
N ALA A 109 0.07 6.41 9.21
CA ALA A 109 -0.25 7.64 8.49
C ALA A 109 -1.74 7.76 8.20
N PHE A 110 -2.36 6.75 7.56
CA PHE A 110 -3.79 6.83 7.21
C PHE A 110 -4.72 6.91 8.40
N ARG A 111 -4.47 6.15 9.48
CA ARG A 111 -5.29 6.26 10.69
C ARG A 111 -5.26 7.64 11.29
N ALA A 112 -4.07 8.22 11.40
CA ALA A 112 -3.96 9.54 11.95
C ALA A 112 -4.66 10.61 11.09
N LEU A 113 -4.64 10.44 9.78
CA LEU A 113 -5.36 11.31 8.87
C LEU A 113 -6.86 11.20 9.04
N LEU A 114 -7.39 9.98 9.07
CA LEU A 114 -8.81 9.76 9.29
C LEU A 114 -9.26 10.37 10.62
N ALA A 115 -8.44 10.28 11.66
CA ALA A 115 -8.74 10.91 12.95
C ALA A 115 -8.64 12.46 12.92
N ALA A 116 -7.79 13.04 12.06
CA ALA A 116 -7.57 14.49 11.97
C ALA A 116 -8.50 15.22 10.99
N GLN A 117 -8.99 14.52 9.96
CA GLN A 117 -9.72 15.10 8.84
C GLN A 117 -11.22 14.98 9.06
N ARG A 118 -12.00 15.98 8.59
CA ARG A 118 -13.46 15.86 8.54
C ARG A 118 -13.88 14.93 7.41
N GLN A 119 -13.43 15.20 6.20
CA GLN A 119 -13.66 14.39 5.01
C GLN A 119 -12.51 14.55 4.02
N ALA A 120 -12.01 13.45 3.44
CA ALA A 120 -10.93 13.47 2.46
C ALA A 120 -10.93 12.24 1.53
N GLY A 121 -10.44 12.41 0.31
CA GLY A 121 -10.03 11.32 -0.56
C GLY A 121 -8.57 10.94 -0.32
N PHE A 122 -8.22 9.68 -0.60
CA PHE A 122 -6.90 9.14 -0.28
C PHE A 122 -6.23 8.57 -1.52
N ARG A 123 -4.95 8.91 -1.69
CA ARG A 123 -4.10 8.40 -2.77
C ARG A 123 -2.72 8.03 -2.23
N ILE A 124 -2.08 7.06 -2.85
CA ILE A 124 -0.64 6.81 -2.73
C ILE A 124 -0.01 7.14 -4.08
N ARG A 125 0.84 8.17 -4.09
CA ARG A 125 1.62 8.57 -5.26
C ARG A 125 2.87 7.73 -5.35
N MET A 126 3.06 7.05 -6.47
CA MET A 126 4.24 6.23 -6.72
C MET A 126 5.37 7.09 -7.27
N ILE A 127 6.58 6.93 -6.74
CA ILE A 127 7.76 7.57 -7.32
C ILE A 127 8.11 6.81 -8.59
N THR A 128 7.98 7.46 -9.74
CA THR A 128 8.40 6.87 -11.01
C THR A 128 9.92 6.69 -11.02
N SER A 129 10.38 5.45 -11.18
CA SER A 129 11.80 5.20 -11.45
C SER A 129 12.06 5.29 -12.95
N VAL A 130 13.00 6.15 -13.33
CA VAL A 130 13.28 6.50 -14.74
C VAL A 130 14.47 5.71 -15.30
N ARG A 131 15.20 4.93 -14.48
CA ARG A 131 16.43 4.26 -14.92
C ARG A 131 16.23 2.77 -15.15
N PRO A 132 16.52 2.28 -16.38
CA PRO A 132 16.79 0.88 -16.66
C PRO A 132 18.29 0.63 -16.46
N ASP A 133 18.71 0.38 -15.23
CA ASP A 133 19.97 -0.30 -14.95
C ASP A 133 19.73 -1.80 -15.22
N GLU A 134 20.68 -2.50 -15.83
CA GLU A 134 20.57 -3.87 -16.36
C GLU A 134 20.16 -4.95 -15.32
N GLU A 135 20.19 -4.60 -14.05
CA GLU A 135 19.61 -5.36 -12.94
C GLU A 135 18.21 -4.84 -12.63
N THR A 136 17.21 -5.29 -13.38
CA THR A 136 15.79 -4.91 -13.21
C THR A 136 15.25 -5.37 -11.85
N LEU A 137 15.65 -4.70 -10.77
CA LEU A 137 15.06 -4.85 -9.46
C LEU A 137 13.66 -4.25 -9.53
N ILE A 138 12.68 -5.07 -9.19
CA ILE A 138 11.29 -4.67 -9.09
C ILE A 138 11.16 -3.55 -8.04
N GLN A 139 11.15 -2.30 -8.48
CA GLN A 139 11.00 -1.14 -7.59
C GLN A 139 9.52 -0.82 -7.35
N ASN A 140 9.22 -0.30 -6.16
CA ASN A 140 7.89 0.17 -5.73
C ASN A 140 6.74 -0.86 -5.69
N ILE A 141 6.98 -2.13 -6.03
CA ILE A 141 5.92 -3.15 -5.92
C ILE A 141 5.48 -3.38 -4.47
N GLY A 142 6.39 -3.30 -3.50
CA GLY A 142 6.03 -3.47 -2.09
C GLY A 142 4.92 -2.52 -1.64
N ILE A 143 5.01 -1.24 -2.02
CA ILE A 143 3.98 -0.25 -1.70
C ILE A 143 2.72 -0.42 -2.58
N CYS A 144 2.84 -0.87 -3.83
CA CYS A 144 1.69 -1.22 -4.68
C CYS A 144 0.85 -2.36 -4.07
N ILE A 145 1.52 -3.37 -3.49
CA ILE A 145 0.86 -4.47 -2.77
C ILE A 145 0.13 -3.93 -1.53
N VAL A 146 0.77 -3.05 -0.75
CA VAL A 146 0.12 -2.41 0.40
C VAL A 146 -1.12 -1.61 -0.02
N ALA A 147 -1.02 -0.83 -1.09
CA ALA A 147 -2.15 -0.08 -1.66
C ALA A 147 -3.32 -1.02 -2.04
N ASN A 148 -3.03 -2.11 -2.76
CA ASN A 148 -4.05 -3.10 -3.14
C ASN A 148 -4.71 -3.78 -1.93
N ARG A 149 -3.91 -4.13 -0.91
CA ARG A 149 -4.41 -4.72 0.34
C ARG A 149 -5.25 -3.74 1.15
N LEU A 150 -4.99 -2.44 1.02
CA LEU A 150 -5.83 -1.37 1.53
C LEU A 150 -7.10 -1.13 0.69
N GLY A 151 -7.29 -1.82 -0.43
CA GLY A 151 -8.45 -1.66 -1.30
C GLY A 151 -8.30 -0.54 -2.33
N MET A 152 -7.12 0.07 -2.43
CA MET A 152 -6.85 1.08 -3.46
C MET A 152 -6.59 0.41 -4.81
N THR A 153 -6.92 1.12 -5.88
CA THR A 153 -6.77 0.66 -7.25
C THR A 153 -5.88 1.62 -8.03
N GLY A 154 -5.12 1.08 -8.98
CA GLY A 154 -4.25 1.89 -9.82
C GLY A 154 -5.01 2.95 -10.60
N ASP A 155 -4.40 4.12 -10.79
CA ASP A 155 -4.89 5.25 -11.56
C ASP A 155 -4.53 5.09 -13.04
N TYR A 156 -4.92 3.94 -13.58
CA TYR A 156 -4.83 3.61 -14.99
C TYR A 156 -6.09 2.84 -15.38
N ASP A 157 -6.52 3.00 -16.63
CA ASP A 157 -7.58 2.20 -17.22
C ASP A 157 -6.96 0.90 -17.76
N PRO A 158 -7.22 -0.27 -17.16
CA PRO A 158 -6.67 -1.54 -17.63
C PRO A 158 -7.09 -1.86 -19.06
N ASP A 159 -8.27 -1.42 -19.49
CA ASP A 159 -8.76 -1.67 -20.84
C ASP A 159 -8.06 -0.81 -21.86
N ARG A 160 -7.80 0.44 -21.53
CA ARG A 160 -6.99 1.29 -22.39
C ARG A 160 -5.51 0.87 -22.42
N LEU A 161 -4.96 0.52 -21.27
CA LEU A 161 -3.53 0.20 -21.13
C LEU A 161 -3.20 -1.18 -21.74
N LEU A 162 -4.08 -2.17 -21.54
CA LEU A 162 -3.79 -3.58 -21.84
C LEU A 162 -4.57 -4.13 -23.05
N ALA A 163 -5.34 -3.32 -23.78
CA ALA A 163 -6.08 -3.79 -24.96
C ALA A 163 -5.41 -3.46 -26.30
N GLY A 164 -5.78 -4.28 -27.29
CA GLY A 164 -5.52 -4.03 -28.70
C GLY A 164 -4.02 -3.92 -29.01
N ARG A 165 -3.66 -2.90 -29.80
CA ARG A 165 -2.27 -2.68 -30.23
C ARG A 165 -1.41 -1.96 -29.19
N ASN A 166 -1.99 -1.53 -28.07
CA ASN A 166 -1.25 -0.81 -27.02
C ASN A 166 -0.42 -1.77 -26.17
N PHE A 167 -0.97 -2.94 -25.84
CA PHE A 167 -0.21 -4.01 -25.19
C PHE A 167 0.62 -4.77 -26.23
N VAL A 168 1.94 -4.72 -26.10
CA VAL A 168 2.86 -5.32 -27.06
C VAL A 168 3.28 -6.72 -26.62
N ALA A 169 3.73 -6.86 -25.37
CA ALA A 169 4.21 -8.11 -24.81
C ALA A 169 4.21 -8.07 -23.28
N ALA A 170 4.19 -9.24 -22.67
CA ALA A 170 4.63 -9.45 -21.29
C ALA A 170 5.84 -10.39 -21.33
N ASP A 171 6.89 -10.08 -20.57
CA ASP A 171 8.04 -10.96 -20.39
C ASP A 171 8.16 -11.34 -18.91
N ILE A 172 8.39 -12.62 -18.60
CA ILE A 172 8.54 -13.05 -17.22
C ILE A 172 9.85 -12.53 -16.62
N ILE A 173 9.73 -11.88 -15.46
CA ILE A 173 10.84 -11.61 -14.56
C ILE A 173 10.86 -12.75 -13.53
N PRO A 174 11.87 -13.65 -13.56
CA PRO A 174 11.93 -14.74 -12.61
C PRO A 174 12.12 -14.21 -11.18
N ALA A 175 11.61 -14.96 -10.20
CA ALA A 175 11.93 -14.70 -8.80
C ALA A 175 13.46 -14.79 -8.61
N ARG A 176 14.03 -13.81 -7.91
CA ARG A 176 15.47 -13.76 -7.60
C ARG A 176 15.68 -13.39 -6.15
N ASP A 177 16.55 -14.17 -5.50
CA ASP A 177 16.81 -14.20 -4.07
C ASP A 177 15.52 -14.32 -3.27
N ASP A 178 14.86 -13.19 -3.16
CA ASP A 178 14.02 -12.81 -2.07
C ASP A 178 12.94 -11.83 -2.64
N SER A 179 12.96 -11.55 -3.96
CA SER A 179 11.95 -10.79 -4.71
C SER A 179 10.98 -11.74 -5.43
N PRO A 180 9.67 -11.43 -5.45
CA PRO A 180 8.70 -12.28 -6.16
C PRO A 180 8.96 -12.24 -7.66
N ALA A 181 8.43 -13.25 -8.37
CA ALA A 181 8.34 -13.19 -9.82
C ALA A 181 7.44 -12.01 -10.25
N GLY A 182 7.65 -11.55 -11.48
CA GLY A 182 6.88 -10.44 -12.07
C GLY A 182 6.72 -10.60 -13.57
N LEU A 183 6.02 -9.64 -14.17
CA LEU A 183 5.89 -9.48 -15.61
C LEU A 183 6.39 -8.09 -15.97
N LYS A 184 7.35 -8.02 -16.90
CA LYS A 184 7.64 -6.78 -17.60
C LYS A 184 6.57 -6.58 -18.66
N LEU A 185 5.76 -5.54 -18.53
CA LEU A 185 4.74 -5.19 -19.51
C LEU A 185 5.32 -4.16 -20.48
N THR A 186 5.30 -4.49 -21.77
CA THR A 186 5.70 -3.57 -22.84
C THR A 186 4.44 -2.92 -23.41
N ILE A 187 4.28 -1.62 -23.16
CA ILE A 187 3.15 -0.81 -23.61
C ILE A 187 3.63 0.20 -24.66
N ARG A 188 2.89 0.34 -25.77
CA ARG A 188 3.27 1.21 -26.88
C ARG A 188 3.18 2.69 -26.51
N GLU A 189 2.08 3.10 -25.88
CA GLU A 189 1.82 4.50 -25.51
C GLU A 189 2.50 4.92 -24.20
N TYR A 190 3.24 4.01 -23.55
CA TYR A 190 3.88 4.27 -22.26
C TYR A 190 5.40 4.13 -22.38
N PRO A 191 6.17 5.23 -22.26
CA PRO A 191 7.63 5.19 -22.46
C PRO A 191 8.40 4.57 -21.28
N LEU A 192 7.71 4.24 -20.18
CA LEU A 192 8.31 3.75 -18.95
C LEU A 192 8.12 2.24 -18.79
N LEU A 193 9.08 1.61 -18.13
CA LEU A 193 8.99 0.21 -17.73
C LEU A 193 7.84 0.02 -16.73
N LEU A 194 6.86 -0.81 -17.10
CA LEU A 194 5.82 -1.27 -16.19
C LEU A 194 6.16 -2.68 -15.74
N ILE A 195 6.29 -2.85 -14.42
CA ILE A 195 6.44 -4.16 -13.82
C ILE A 195 5.14 -4.50 -13.14
N ALA A 196 4.59 -5.66 -13.45
CA ALA A 196 3.40 -6.19 -12.83
C ALA A 196 3.74 -7.38 -11.94
N VAL A 197 3.08 -7.50 -10.79
CA VAL A 197 3.13 -8.70 -9.95
C VAL A 197 1.72 -9.24 -9.78
N ALA A 198 1.57 -10.54 -10.03
CA ALA A 198 0.33 -11.24 -9.85
C ALA A 198 0.09 -11.52 -8.37
N LEU A 199 -1.14 -11.35 -7.91
CA LEU A 199 -1.55 -11.61 -6.53
C LEU A 199 -2.37 -12.88 -6.44
N ASP A 200 -2.07 -13.69 -5.43
CA ASP A 200 -2.91 -14.82 -5.05
C ASP A 200 -4.33 -14.31 -4.69
N PRO A 201 -5.40 -14.86 -5.30
CA PRO A 201 -6.76 -14.34 -5.12
C PRO A 201 -7.26 -14.35 -3.66
N ASP A 202 -6.81 -15.34 -2.89
CA ASP A 202 -7.30 -15.59 -1.53
C ASP A 202 -6.50 -14.77 -0.51
N THR A 203 -5.18 -14.73 -0.65
CA THR A 203 -4.28 -14.11 0.32
C THR A 203 -3.87 -12.68 -0.05
N ARG A 204 -4.04 -12.28 -1.32
CA ARG A 204 -3.55 -11.02 -1.90
C ARG A 204 -2.04 -10.81 -1.72
N ARG A 205 -1.30 -11.89 -1.51
CA ARG A 205 0.17 -11.90 -1.50
C ARG A 205 0.69 -12.14 -2.92
N PRO A 206 1.96 -11.78 -3.23
CA PRO A 206 2.55 -12.14 -4.51
C PRO A 206 2.39 -13.63 -4.79
N ALA A 207 1.85 -13.96 -5.96
CA ALA A 207 1.70 -15.33 -6.40
C ALA A 207 3.09 -15.94 -6.62
N THR A 208 3.28 -17.17 -6.14
CA THR A 208 4.56 -17.90 -6.22
C THR A 208 4.58 -18.91 -7.38
N SER A 209 3.43 -19.19 -7.99
CA SER A 209 3.28 -20.16 -9.08
C SER A 209 3.92 -19.63 -10.36
N PHE A 210 5.07 -20.19 -10.76
CA PHE A 210 5.70 -19.86 -12.04
C PHE A 210 4.78 -20.17 -13.24
N ARG A 211 3.98 -21.24 -13.15
CA ARG A 211 3.01 -21.61 -14.19
C ARG A 211 1.98 -20.51 -14.46
N LEU A 212 1.55 -19.79 -13.42
CA LEU A 212 0.66 -18.65 -13.58
C LEU A 212 1.32 -17.55 -14.43
N TYR A 213 2.57 -17.22 -14.16
CA TYR A 213 3.30 -16.22 -14.94
C TYR A 213 3.47 -16.66 -16.41
N GLN A 214 3.71 -17.94 -16.67
CA GLN A 214 3.72 -18.50 -18.03
C GLN A 214 2.36 -18.41 -18.74
N GLN A 215 1.26 -18.50 -18.01
CA GLN A 215 -0.08 -18.31 -18.58
C GLN A 215 -0.32 -16.83 -18.91
N LEU A 216 0.02 -15.93 -17.98
CA LEU A 216 -0.13 -14.48 -18.17
C LEU A 216 0.75 -13.96 -19.31
N GLU A 217 1.98 -14.45 -19.44
CA GLU A 217 2.89 -14.11 -20.55
C GLU A 217 2.26 -14.40 -21.93
N LYS A 218 1.54 -15.52 -22.05
CA LYS A 218 0.99 -16.02 -23.32
C LYS A 218 -0.42 -15.53 -23.61
N ASP A 219 -1.14 -15.02 -22.62
CA ASP A 219 -2.54 -14.64 -22.74
C ASP A 219 -2.79 -13.18 -22.30
N PRO A 220 -2.77 -12.23 -23.25
CA PRO A 220 -3.12 -10.83 -23.01
C PRO A 220 -4.51 -10.63 -22.41
N ALA A 221 -5.48 -11.49 -22.77
CA ALA A 221 -6.83 -11.37 -22.24
C ALA A 221 -6.87 -11.75 -20.76
N LEU A 222 -6.07 -12.74 -20.35
CA LEU A 222 -5.88 -13.11 -18.95
C LEU A 222 -5.19 -12.00 -18.15
N VAL A 223 -4.16 -11.36 -18.70
CA VAL A 223 -3.50 -10.20 -18.06
C VAL A 223 -4.50 -9.08 -17.78
N ARG A 224 -5.34 -8.77 -18.77
CA ARG A 224 -6.42 -7.77 -18.63
C ARG A 224 -7.48 -8.18 -17.60
N ASP A 225 -7.92 -9.44 -17.60
CA ASP A 225 -8.85 -9.96 -16.58
C ASP A 225 -8.27 -9.81 -15.16
N TRP A 226 -7.01 -10.20 -14.97
CA TRP A 226 -6.32 -10.08 -13.71
C TRP A 226 -6.18 -8.63 -13.24
N ALA A 227 -5.86 -7.71 -14.14
CA ALA A 227 -5.81 -6.29 -13.85
C ALA A 227 -7.20 -5.73 -13.45
N ARG A 228 -8.26 -6.08 -14.19
CA ARG A 228 -9.65 -5.69 -13.87
C ARG A 228 -10.10 -6.16 -12.50
N ARG A 229 -9.69 -7.36 -12.09
CA ARG A 229 -10.00 -7.96 -10.79
C ARG A 229 -9.13 -7.40 -9.65
N GLY A 230 -8.20 -6.49 -9.97
CA GLY A 230 -7.23 -5.96 -9.02
C GLY A 230 -6.28 -7.04 -8.48
N LEU A 231 -6.03 -8.09 -9.26
CA LEU A 231 -5.09 -9.18 -8.97
C LEU A 231 -3.74 -8.97 -9.64
N LEU A 232 -3.60 -7.92 -10.44
CA LEU A 232 -2.33 -7.49 -11.01
C LEU A 232 -1.98 -6.12 -10.41
N VAL A 233 -0.90 -6.06 -9.62
CA VAL A 233 -0.35 -4.79 -9.14
C VAL A 233 0.72 -4.33 -10.11
N VAL A 234 0.57 -3.11 -10.63
CA VAL A 234 1.50 -2.53 -11.60
C VAL A 234 2.31 -1.44 -10.91
N SER A 235 3.63 -1.45 -11.10
CA SER A 235 4.55 -0.42 -10.61
C SER A 235 4.35 0.90 -11.37
N ASN A 236 4.83 2.00 -10.80
CA ASN A 236 4.88 3.31 -11.44
C ASN A 236 3.53 3.97 -11.80
N GLY A 237 2.39 3.39 -11.40
CA GLY A 237 1.08 4.05 -11.42
C GLY A 237 0.62 4.43 -10.02
N ASP A 238 0.04 5.61 -9.84
CA ASP A 238 -0.56 6.03 -8.57
C ASP A 238 -1.73 5.11 -8.19
N TYR A 239 -2.07 5.06 -6.90
CA TYR A 239 -3.19 4.26 -6.41
C TYR A 239 -4.17 5.14 -5.64
N SER A 240 -5.43 5.17 -6.07
CA SER A 240 -6.49 5.93 -5.43
C SER A 240 -7.49 5.03 -4.70
N LEU A 241 -8.03 5.54 -3.60
CA LEU A 241 -9.15 4.91 -2.90
C LEU A 241 -10.45 5.26 -3.62
N ARG A 242 -10.95 4.31 -4.43
CA ARG A 242 -12.25 4.39 -5.10
C ARG A 242 -13.36 3.79 -4.25
N ALA A 243 -14.62 4.01 -4.64
CA ALA A 243 -15.80 3.58 -3.89
C ALA A 243 -15.79 2.08 -3.55
N GLY A 244 -15.38 1.22 -4.51
CA GLY A 244 -15.30 -0.22 -4.30
C GLY A 244 -14.23 -0.69 -3.29
N GLY A 245 -13.29 0.19 -2.91
CA GLY A 245 -12.20 -0.09 -1.99
C GLY A 245 -12.46 0.32 -0.53
N VAL A 246 -13.46 1.18 -0.30
CA VAL A 246 -13.68 1.85 1.00
C VAL A 246 -13.81 0.88 2.16
N GLU A 247 -14.60 -0.19 1.99
CA GLU A 247 -14.80 -1.17 3.06
C GLU A 247 -13.51 -1.88 3.44
N ARG A 248 -12.68 -2.26 2.45
CA ARG A 248 -11.38 -2.89 2.72
C ARG A 248 -10.43 -1.92 3.42
N PHE A 249 -10.42 -0.66 2.99
CA PHE A 249 -9.60 0.39 3.57
C PHE A 249 -9.96 0.60 5.04
N VAL A 250 -11.25 0.76 5.35
CA VAL A 250 -11.74 0.93 6.73
C VAL A 250 -11.42 -0.29 7.58
N ASN A 251 -11.72 -1.50 7.09
CA ASN A 251 -11.45 -2.76 7.80
C ASN A 251 -9.95 -3.00 8.06
N ALA A 252 -9.07 -2.43 7.24
CA ALA A 252 -7.62 -2.50 7.43
C ALA A 252 -7.09 -1.52 8.48
N LEU A 253 -7.79 -0.41 8.72
CA LEU A 253 -7.31 0.70 9.53
C LEU A 253 -7.99 0.79 10.90
N ALA A 254 -9.29 0.54 10.98
CA ALA A 254 -10.04 0.63 12.23
C ALA A 254 -9.64 -0.48 13.21
N LEU A 255 -9.66 -0.16 14.50
CA LEU A 255 -9.42 -1.08 15.62
C LEU A 255 -10.68 -1.75 16.13
N ASP A 256 -11.83 -1.13 15.89
CA ASP A 256 -13.14 -1.59 16.34
C ASP A 256 -14.24 -1.12 15.38
N ALA A 257 -15.47 -1.52 15.68
CA ALA A 257 -16.63 -1.22 14.86
C ALA A 257 -17.02 0.26 14.87
N ASP A 258 -16.78 0.98 15.96
CA ASP A 258 -17.17 2.38 16.12
C ASP A 258 -16.22 3.29 15.33
N GLU A 259 -14.91 3.04 15.44
CA GLU A 259 -13.90 3.67 14.60
C GLU A 259 -14.14 3.36 13.13
N ALA A 260 -14.53 2.12 12.80
CA ALA A 260 -14.88 1.76 11.43
C ALA A 260 -16.09 2.55 10.91
N ALA A 261 -17.14 2.71 11.73
CA ALA A 261 -18.30 3.52 11.37
C ALA A 261 -17.93 4.99 11.18
N ASP A 262 -17.04 5.52 12.01
CA ASP A 262 -16.54 6.89 11.89
C ASP A 262 -15.71 7.10 10.63
N PHE A 263 -14.75 6.21 10.36
CA PHE A 263 -13.90 6.30 9.19
C PHE A 263 -14.69 6.27 7.88
N ARG A 264 -15.75 5.44 7.79
CA ARG A 264 -16.65 5.42 6.61
C ARG A 264 -17.24 6.80 6.30
N ARG A 265 -17.62 7.57 7.32
CA ARG A 265 -18.22 8.92 7.13
C ARG A 265 -17.22 9.97 6.67
N ARG A 266 -15.93 9.72 6.90
CA ARG A 266 -14.82 10.65 6.60
C ARG A 266 -14.15 10.41 5.26
N ILE A 267 -14.45 9.30 4.59
CA ILE A 267 -13.85 8.99 3.30
C ILE A 267 -14.69 9.61 2.19
N LEU A 268 -14.03 10.38 1.31
CA LEU A 268 -14.57 10.83 0.04
C LEU A 268 -13.91 9.98 -1.07
N PRO A 269 -14.61 8.96 -1.61
CA PRO A 269 -14.01 8.12 -2.63
C PRO A 269 -13.63 8.94 -3.86
N LEU A 270 -12.45 8.68 -4.39
CA LEU A 270 -11.99 9.27 -5.64
C LEU A 270 -12.68 8.55 -6.83
N SER A 271 -12.83 9.27 -7.93
CA SER A 271 -13.31 8.73 -9.22
C SER A 271 -12.28 7.81 -9.87
#